data_AF-A0A257TXM0-F1
#
_entry.id   AF-A0A257TXM0-F1
#
_cell.length_a   1.000
_cell.length_b   1.000
_cell.length_c   1.000
_cell.angle_alpha   90.00
_cell.angle_beta   90.00
_cell.angle_gamma   90.00
#
_symmetry.space_group_name_H-M   'P 1'
#
loop_
_entity.id
_entity.type
_entity.pdbx_description
1 polymer ?
#
loop_
_entity_poly.entity_id
_entity_poly.type
_entity_poly.pdbx_seq_one_letter_code
_entity_poly.pdbx_strand_id
1 'polypeptide(L)'
;MRRIEPVFPDLLPLSHRLGPPPLAAEDGAVVLDPVEMRLLRQTESRQRLAADRNLPRRPLRMLLHGETALRERVFLERLVGTGSGILVVLDGALAPAVLPAPTVEGQVVVLAPSVPAFWGGAPLTSLAGFGARKIPAGVLLALGPAPEPLAEARRAVEEAKGAGAQFVLACPLAVPPEDRHRVYDGRAGESGDEALENLLFHTDLAQLAAELEREVSRACLQLGMPETLPGPATSFTPQPTFAASATLLLWARRLDLLDGVSSSGWQLRRAAQALLASGRDPRALVAEDNLRVIPGFTPWVEAFARSAWGGGGEPFDEALARWAAD
;
A
#
# COMPACT_ATOMS: atom_id res chain seq x y z
N MET A 1 -0.67 2.27 21.00
CA MET A 1 -1.11 1.79 19.67
C MET A 1 -2.60 2.04 19.52
N ARG A 2 -3.10 2.27 18.30
CA ARG A 2 -4.54 2.48 18.01
C ARG A 2 -4.99 1.56 16.88
N ARG A 3 -6.18 0.95 17.00
CA ARG A 3 -6.79 0.22 15.88
C ARG A 3 -7.15 1.18 14.76
N ILE A 4 -6.88 0.79 13.52
CA ILE A 4 -7.18 1.57 12.33
C ILE A 4 -8.01 0.74 11.35
N GLU A 5 -8.66 1.45 10.44
CA GLU A 5 -9.31 0.89 9.26
C GLU A 5 -8.83 1.74 8.08
N PRO A 6 -7.83 1.29 7.31
CA PRO A 6 -7.37 2.00 6.13
C PRO A 6 -8.51 2.17 5.13
N VAL A 7 -8.54 3.29 4.41
CA VAL A 7 -9.57 3.56 3.40
C VAL A 7 -9.54 2.54 2.25
N PHE A 8 -8.37 1.97 1.96
CA PHE A 8 -8.20 0.83 1.06
C PHE A 8 -7.60 -0.36 1.82
N PRO A 9 -8.41 -1.10 2.59
CA PRO A 9 -7.92 -2.20 3.43
C PRO A 9 -7.40 -3.39 2.60
N ASP A 10 -7.82 -3.51 1.33
CA ASP A 10 -7.32 -4.52 0.39
C ASP A 10 -5.86 -4.27 -0.02
N LEU A 11 -5.45 -3.00 -0.08
CA LEU A 11 -4.08 -2.60 -0.48
C LEU A 11 -3.14 -2.49 0.72
N LEU A 12 -3.68 -2.11 1.88
CA LEU A 12 -2.96 -1.99 3.15
C LEU A 12 -3.65 -2.82 4.24
N PRO A 13 -3.51 -4.16 4.25
CA PRO A 13 -4.16 -5.04 5.22
C PRO A 13 -3.49 -5.00 6.60
N LEU A 14 -3.57 -3.82 7.23
CA LEU A 14 -2.98 -3.45 8.51
C LEU A 14 -4.11 -3.27 9.54
N SER A 15 -3.80 -3.52 10.80
CA SER A 15 -4.81 -3.49 11.87
C SER A 15 -4.62 -2.33 12.84
N HIS A 16 -3.40 -1.82 12.97
CA HIS A 16 -3.05 -0.84 14.00
C HIS A 16 -2.09 0.22 13.46
N ARG A 17 -2.11 1.39 14.10
CA ARG A 17 -1.11 2.45 13.97
C ARG A 17 -0.38 2.64 15.31
N LEU A 18 0.94 2.82 15.25
CA LEU A 18 1.75 3.25 16.37
C LEU A 18 2.20 4.70 16.15
N GLY A 19 1.99 5.55 17.16
CA GLY A 19 2.25 6.98 17.05
C GLY A 19 1.09 7.76 16.42
N PRO A 20 1.20 9.09 16.39
CA PRO A 20 0.24 9.95 15.70
C PRO A 20 0.35 9.79 14.17
N PRO A 21 -0.64 10.31 13.41
CA PRO A 21 -0.45 10.62 12.00
C PRO A 21 0.79 11.53 11.80
N PRO A 22 1.38 11.55 10.60
CA PRO A 22 2.53 12.41 10.36
C PRO A 22 2.11 13.87 10.44
N LEU A 23 3.07 14.74 10.70
CA LEU A 23 2.85 16.17 10.63
C LEU A 23 3.40 16.68 9.31
N ALA A 24 2.67 17.61 8.70
CA ALA A 24 3.23 18.38 7.62
C ALA A 24 4.43 19.19 8.13
N ALA A 25 5.48 19.24 7.34
CA ALA A 25 6.69 19.96 7.69
C ALA A 25 6.46 21.47 7.69
N GLU A 26 7.28 22.20 8.46
CA GLU A 26 7.19 23.65 8.62
C GLU A 26 7.52 24.44 7.34
N ASP A 27 8.15 23.78 6.36
CA ASP A 27 8.52 24.33 5.06
C ASP A 27 7.38 24.33 4.03
N GLY A 28 6.17 23.88 4.42
CA GLY A 28 5.02 23.78 3.53
C GLY A 28 4.96 22.48 2.71
N ALA A 29 5.86 21.52 2.96
CA ALA A 29 5.81 20.22 2.29
C ALA A 29 4.54 19.44 2.66
N VAL A 30 3.94 18.82 1.65
CA VAL A 30 2.75 17.98 1.80
C VAL A 30 3.15 16.58 2.24
N VAL A 31 2.45 16.04 3.22
CA VAL A 31 2.70 14.67 3.71
C VAL A 31 1.48 13.79 3.46
N LEU A 32 1.70 12.58 2.97
CA LEU A 32 0.64 11.59 2.77
C LEU A 32 0.32 10.86 4.09
N ASP A 33 -0.96 10.82 4.48
CA ASP A 33 -1.44 9.84 5.43
C ASP A 33 -1.84 8.56 4.67
N PRO A 34 -1.08 7.46 4.75
CA PRO A 34 -1.40 6.22 4.02
C PRO A 34 -2.62 5.46 4.57
N VAL A 35 -3.11 5.79 5.76
CA VAL A 35 -4.34 5.17 6.31
C VAL A 35 -5.57 5.80 5.66
N GLU A 36 -5.59 7.12 5.57
CA GLU A 36 -6.70 7.88 5.00
C GLU A 36 -6.51 8.15 3.48
N MET A 37 -5.33 7.82 2.94
CA MET A 37 -4.85 8.20 1.60
C MET A 37 -5.10 9.67 1.26
N ARG A 38 -4.85 10.56 2.22
CA ARG A 38 -5.08 12.00 2.09
C ARG A 38 -3.81 12.80 2.33
N LEU A 39 -3.79 14.01 1.79
CA LEU A 39 -2.71 14.96 2.00
C LEU A 39 -2.91 15.69 3.34
N LEU A 40 -1.90 15.71 4.19
CA LEU A 40 -1.87 16.47 5.43
C LEU A 40 -1.06 17.76 5.23
N ARG A 41 -1.54 18.86 5.83
CA ARG A 41 -0.92 20.19 5.78
C ARG A 41 -0.78 20.79 7.17
N GLN A 42 0.10 21.79 7.32
CA GLN A 42 0.57 22.32 8.61
C GLN A 42 -0.56 22.86 9.50
N THR A 43 -1.64 23.38 8.90
CA THR A 43 -2.81 23.92 9.61
C THR A 43 -3.67 22.84 10.29
N GLU A 44 -3.49 21.56 9.94
CA GLU A 44 -4.18 20.43 10.56
C GLU A 44 -3.46 19.99 11.84
N SER A 45 -3.44 20.86 12.86
CA SER A 45 -2.90 20.50 14.18
C SER A 45 -3.77 19.41 14.82
N ARG A 46 -3.39 18.14 14.61
CA ARG A 46 -3.99 17.00 15.32
C ARG A 46 -3.30 16.84 16.67
N GLN A 47 -4.09 16.75 17.75
CA GLN A 47 -3.55 16.48 19.08
C GLN A 47 -2.70 15.19 19.06
N ARG A 48 -1.43 15.30 19.47
CA ARG A 48 -0.53 14.16 19.64
C ARG A 48 -0.95 13.38 20.90
N LEU A 49 -1.77 12.36 20.72
CA LEU A 49 -1.98 11.37 21.78
C LEU A 49 -0.70 10.54 21.92
N ALA A 50 -0.20 10.43 23.14
CA ALA A 50 0.94 9.56 23.44
C ALA A 50 0.64 8.13 22.98
N ALA A 51 1.61 7.49 22.34
CA ALA A 51 1.47 6.11 21.95
C ALA A 51 1.27 5.24 23.20
N ASP A 52 0.18 4.48 23.29
CA ASP A 52 0.09 3.41 24.30
C ASP A 52 1.24 2.41 24.10
N ARG A 53 2.06 2.27 25.15
CA ARG A 53 3.32 1.50 25.22
C ARG A 53 3.15 0.09 25.79
N ASN A 54 1.92 -0.39 25.93
CA ASN A 54 1.68 -1.76 26.36
C ASN A 54 2.00 -2.75 25.24
N LEU A 55 2.76 -3.81 25.52
CA LEU A 55 2.97 -4.86 24.53
C LEU A 55 1.67 -5.63 24.29
N PRO A 56 1.29 -5.91 23.03
CA PRO A 56 0.07 -6.63 22.75
C PRO A 56 0.22 -8.11 23.15
N ARG A 57 -0.86 -8.73 23.64
CA ARG A 57 -0.88 -10.15 24.01
C ARG A 57 -0.76 -11.08 22.80
N ARG A 58 -1.16 -10.62 21.62
CA ARG A 58 -1.05 -11.33 20.34
C ARG A 58 -0.28 -10.45 19.35
N PRO A 59 0.54 -11.05 18.47
CA PRO A 59 1.23 -10.29 17.42
C PRO A 59 0.28 -9.44 16.59
N LEU A 60 0.66 -8.18 16.36
CA LEU A 60 -0.12 -7.23 15.54
C LEU A 60 0.63 -6.88 14.26
N ARG A 61 -0.11 -6.36 13.27
CA ARG A 61 0.45 -5.68 12.10
C ARG A 61 0.23 -4.19 12.23
N MET A 62 1.31 -3.43 12.27
CA MET A 62 1.25 -2.02 12.63
C MET A 62 1.86 -1.15 11.55
N LEU A 63 1.21 -0.03 11.28
CA LEU A 63 1.77 1.10 10.54
C LEU A 63 2.42 2.08 11.52
N LEU A 64 3.59 2.61 11.17
CA LEU A 64 4.18 3.75 11.85
C LEU A 64 4.98 4.62 10.89
N HIS A 65 5.22 5.84 11.33
CA HIS A 65 5.99 6.86 10.61
C HIS A 65 7.47 6.84 11.03
N GLY A 66 8.37 7.31 10.16
CA GLY A 66 9.82 7.27 10.37
C GLY A 66 10.24 8.03 11.63
N GLU A 67 9.63 9.19 11.89
CA GLU A 67 9.86 9.96 13.10
C GLU A 67 9.47 9.18 14.37
N THR A 68 8.37 8.41 14.31
CA THR A 68 7.97 7.53 15.41
C THR A 68 8.96 6.39 15.58
N ALA A 69 9.51 5.85 14.48
CA ALA A 69 10.52 4.80 14.54
C ALA A 69 11.80 5.25 15.24
N LEU A 70 12.24 6.49 15.01
CA LEU A 70 13.38 7.10 15.69
C LEU A 70 13.14 7.22 17.21
N ARG A 71 11.95 7.68 17.61
CA ARG A 71 11.62 7.93 19.03
C ARG A 71 11.38 6.67 19.84
N GLU A 72 10.79 5.65 19.23
CA GLU A 72 10.30 4.45 19.94
C GLU A 72 11.18 3.21 19.68
N ARG A 73 12.46 3.39 19.31
CA ARG A 73 13.37 2.29 18.93
C ARG A 73 13.36 1.09 19.89
N VAL A 74 13.55 1.34 21.19
CA VAL A 74 13.56 0.28 22.22
C VAL A 74 12.21 -0.46 22.29
N PHE A 75 11.12 0.27 22.11
CA PHE A 75 9.79 -0.33 22.11
C PHE A 75 9.54 -1.15 20.84
N LEU A 76 10.03 -0.69 19.68
CA LEU A 76 9.96 -1.44 18.43
C LEU A 76 10.76 -2.73 18.46
N GLU A 77 11.96 -2.72 19.04
CA GLU A 77 12.76 -3.93 19.28
C GLU A 77 11.97 -4.95 20.10
N ARG A 78 11.27 -4.51 21.15
CA ARG A 78 10.38 -5.38 21.94
C ARG A 78 9.18 -5.89 21.16
N LEU A 79 8.53 -5.04 20.35
CA LEU A 79 7.37 -5.44 19.52
C LEU A 79 7.74 -6.48 18.46
N VAL A 80 8.87 -6.27 17.79
CA VAL A 80 9.42 -7.24 16.84
C VAL A 80 9.84 -8.52 17.55
N GLY A 81 10.44 -8.41 18.75
CA GLY A 81 10.79 -9.55 19.60
C GLY A 81 9.59 -10.37 20.09
N THR A 82 8.40 -9.76 20.27
CA THR A 82 7.16 -10.50 20.55
C THR A 82 6.48 -11.05 19.30
N GLY A 83 7.10 -10.88 18.12
CA GLY A 83 6.62 -11.42 16.86
C GLY A 83 5.65 -10.51 16.09
N SER A 84 5.45 -9.26 16.51
CA SER A 84 4.62 -8.30 15.75
C SER A 84 5.33 -7.85 14.48
N GLY A 85 4.54 -7.52 13.46
CA GLY A 85 5.02 -7.02 12.19
C GLY A 85 4.84 -5.51 12.07
N ILE A 86 5.79 -4.83 11.44
CA ILE A 86 5.79 -3.38 11.27
C ILE A 86 5.98 -2.95 9.82
N LEU A 87 5.11 -2.03 9.37
CA LEU A 87 5.25 -1.28 8.14
C LEU A 87 5.66 0.16 8.51
N VAL A 88 6.85 0.56 8.08
CA VAL A 88 7.42 1.88 8.35
C VAL A 88 7.26 2.77 7.12
N VAL A 89 6.56 3.88 7.27
CA VAL A 89 6.34 4.88 6.24
C VAL A 89 7.49 5.89 6.29
N LEU A 90 8.19 6.08 5.17
CA LEU A 90 9.29 7.05 5.06
C LEU A 90 8.75 8.45 4.79
N ASP A 91 8.43 9.17 5.86
CA ASP A 91 7.99 10.57 5.82
C ASP A 91 9.12 11.56 6.16
N GLY A 92 10.37 11.10 6.11
CA GLY A 92 11.56 11.88 6.36
C GLY A 92 12.82 11.03 6.28
N ALA A 93 13.97 11.64 6.59
CA ALA A 93 15.25 10.94 6.58
C ALA A 93 15.31 9.88 7.69
N LEU A 94 15.29 8.60 7.31
CA LEU A 94 15.41 7.47 8.23
C LEU A 94 16.55 6.56 7.79
N ALA A 95 17.60 6.49 8.61
CA ALA A 95 18.70 5.57 8.34
C ALA A 95 18.25 4.11 8.57
N PRO A 96 18.61 3.15 7.69
CA PRO A 96 18.23 1.75 7.84
C PRO A 96 18.59 1.16 9.19
N ALA A 97 19.72 1.58 9.80
CA ALA A 97 20.20 1.09 11.10
C ALA A 97 19.29 1.40 12.29
N VAL A 98 18.36 2.35 12.15
CA VAL A 98 17.39 2.70 13.20
C VAL A 98 16.36 1.60 13.39
N LEU A 99 16.03 0.87 12.32
CA LEU A 99 14.99 -0.15 12.36
C LEU A 99 15.47 -1.41 13.11
N PRO A 100 14.59 -2.05 13.89
CA PRO A 100 14.91 -3.31 14.55
C PRO A 100 15.24 -4.38 13.51
N ALA A 101 16.13 -5.30 13.86
CA ALA A 101 16.39 -6.46 13.01
C ALA A 101 15.15 -7.37 13.01
N PRO A 102 14.64 -7.79 11.84
CA PRO A 102 13.54 -8.73 11.77
C PRO A 102 13.95 -10.10 12.35
N THR A 103 13.03 -10.76 13.06
CA THR A 103 13.19 -12.14 13.55
C THR A 103 12.67 -13.18 12.57
N VAL A 104 11.75 -12.78 11.68
CA VAL A 104 11.24 -13.57 10.56
C VAL A 104 11.25 -12.72 9.28
N GLU A 105 11.30 -13.36 8.12
CA GLU A 105 11.27 -12.68 6.83
C GLU A 105 10.02 -11.79 6.69
N GLY A 106 10.17 -10.61 6.07
CA GLY A 106 9.07 -9.68 5.84
C GLY A 106 8.42 -9.10 7.10
N GLN A 107 8.99 -9.30 8.30
CA GLN A 107 8.42 -8.76 9.55
C GLN A 107 8.50 -7.24 9.65
N VAL A 108 9.60 -6.67 9.16
CA VAL A 108 9.83 -5.23 9.05
C VAL A 108 9.82 -4.88 7.58
N VAL A 109 8.92 -4.01 7.15
CA VAL A 109 8.78 -3.55 5.76
C VAL A 109 8.80 -2.04 5.74
N VAL A 110 9.41 -1.47 4.71
CA VAL A 110 9.53 -0.03 4.50
C VAL A 110 8.72 0.38 3.28
N LEU A 111 8.01 1.50 3.40
CA LEU A 111 7.16 2.06 2.36
C LEU A 111 7.47 3.54 2.19
N ALA A 112 8.01 3.92 1.04
CA ALA A 112 8.17 5.33 0.68
C ALA A 112 6.90 5.84 -0.01
N PRO A 113 6.21 6.86 0.53
CA PRO A 113 5.14 7.52 -0.20
C PRO A 113 5.73 8.29 -1.38
N SER A 114 5.12 8.15 -2.56
CA SER A 114 5.31 9.01 -3.72
C SER A 114 4.01 9.72 -4.01
N VAL A 115 4.07 11.04 -4.02
CA VAL A 115 2.94 11.92 -4.31
C VAL A 115 3.27 12.66 -5.61
N PRO A 116 2.32 12.82 -6.55
CA PRO A 116 2.56 13.57 -7.77
C PRO A 116 3.13 14.97 -7.46
N ALA A 117 4.04 15.45 -8.30
CA ALA A 117 4.62 16.79 -8.12
C ALA A 117 3.52 17.87 -8.18
N PHE A 118 2.47 17.61 -8.96
CA PHE A 118 1.26 18.42 -9.00
C PHE A 118 0.65 18.65 -7.61
N TRP A 119 0.73 17.69 -6.70
CA TRP A 119 0.21 17.78 -5.33
C TRP A 119 1.24 18.23 -4.29
N GLY A 120 2.46 18.58 -4.72
CA GLY A 120 3.55 19.01 -3.83
C GLY A 120 4.39 17.85 -3.29
N GLY A 121 4.38 16.70 -3.96
CA GLY A 121 5.27 15.59 -3.61
C GLY A 121 6.74 15.89 -3.92
N ALA A 122 7.62 15.37 -3.05
CA ALA A 122 9.05 15.46 -3.23
C ALA A 122 9.59 14.24 -4.03
N PRO A 123 10.75 14.37 -4.69
CA PRO A 123 11.41 13.25 -5.35
C PRO A 123 11.67 12.08 -4.39
N LEU A 124 11.58 10.85 -4.91
CA LEU A 124 11.88 9.65 -4.15
C LEU A 124 13.33 9.60 -3.71
N THR A 125 13.53 9.22 -2.45
CA THR A 125 14.87 8.96 -1.90
C THR A 125 15.28 7.51 -2.16
N SER A 126 16.60 7.25 -2.16
CA SER A 126 17.10 5.90 -2.40
C SER A 126 16.69 4.91 -1.30
N LEU A 127 16.18 3.75 -1.72
CA LEU A 127 15.75 2.64 -0.86
C LEU A 127 16.81 1.54 -0.73
N ALA A 128 17.92 1.62 -1.48
CA ALA A 128 18.94 0.57 -1.56
C ALA A 128 19.53 0.18 -0.19
N GLY A 129 19.64 1.14 0.74
CA GLY A 129 20.17 0.91 2.08
C GLY A 129 19.35 -0.08 2.93
N PHE A 130 18.04 -0.21 2.67
CA PHE A 130 17.18 -1.16 3.38
C PHE A 130 17.35 -2.59 2.86
N GLY A 131 17.52 -2.73 1.53
CA GLY A 131 17.81 -4.02 0.90
C GLY A 131 19.07 -4.69 1.46
N ALA A 132 20.12 -3.91 1.73
CA ALA A 132 21.36 -4.40 2.36
C ALA A 132 21.14 -5.00 3.77
N ARG A 133 20.07 -4.60 4.47
CA ARG A 133 19.66 -5.15 5.77
C ARG A 133 18.61 -6.26 5.66
N LYS A 134 18.29 -6.72 4.44
CA LYS A 134 17.19 -7.67 4.17
C LYS A 134 15.84 -7.17 4.67
N ILE A 135 15.65 -5.85 4.67
CA ILE A 135 14.37 -5.22 4.99
C ILE A 135 13.71 -4.87 3.66
N PRO A 136 12.56 -5.49 3.30
CA PRO A 136 11.88 -5.14 2.07
C PRO A 136 11.46 -3.68 2.06
N ALA A 137 11.77 -2.98 0.98
CA ALA A 137 11.44 -1.58 0.80
C ALA A 137 10.75 -1.39 -0.55
N GLY A 138 9.63 -0.68 -0.54
CA GLY A 138 8.86 -0.39 -1.74
C GLY A 138 8.27 1.00 -1.71
N VAL A 139 7.48 1.31 -2.74
CA VAL A 139 6.90 2.64 -2.92
C VAL A 139 5.38 2.55 -2.91
N LEU A 140 4.73 3.50 -2.24
CA LEU A 140 3.29 3.74 -2.30
C LEU A 140 3.04 4.92 -3.23
N LEU A 141 2.53 4.65 -4.43
CA LEU A 141 2.13 5.66 -5.40
C LEU A 141 0.72 6.15 -5.06
N ALA A 142 0.61 7.44 -4.70
CA ALA A 142 -0.67 8.10 -4.58
C ALA A 142 -1.20 8.50 -5.96
N LEU A 143 -2.33 7.92 -6.37
CA LEU A 143 -2.92 8.14 -7.69
C LEU A 143 -3.99 9.22 -7.60
N GLY A 144 -3.75 10.38 -8.18
CA GLY A 144 -4.69 11.50 -8.20
C GLY A 144 -4.65 12.24 -9.53
N PRO A 145 -5.58 13.19 -9.75
CA PRO A 145 -5.55 13.99 -10.96
C PRO A 145 -4.31 14.87 -10.98
N ALA A 146 -3.68 14.92 -12.14
CA ALA A 146 -2.51 15.71 -12.46
C ALA A 146 -2.47 15.96 -13.97
N PRO A 147 -1.70 16.94 -14.47
CA PRO A 147 -1.43 17.06 -15.89
C PRO A 147 -0.79 15.77 -16.44
N GLU A 148 -1.33 15.25 -17.54
CA GLU A 148 -0.86 13.99 -18.16
C GLU A 148 -0.75 12.80 -17.19
N PRO A 149 -1.85 12.43 -16.50
CA PRO A 149 -1.79 11.58 -15.32
C PRO A 149 -1.28 10.16 -15.62
N LEU A 150 -1.56 9.62 -16.81
CA LEU A 150 -1.06 8.30 -17.24
C LEU A 150 0.46 8.30 -17.48
N ALA A 151 1.00 9.38 -18.05
CA ALA A 151 2.44 9.51 -18.26
C ALA A 151 3.19 9.66 -16.93
N GLU A 152 2.61 10.42 -15.99
CA GLU A 152 3.14 10.55 -14.64
C GLU A 152 3.11 9.21 -13.88
N ALA A 153 2.03 8.43 -13.98
CA ALA A 153 1.93 7.11 -13.38
C ALA A 153 3.04 6.17 -13.85
N ARG A 154 3.31 6.11 -15.17
CA ARG A 154 4.43 5.30 -15.73
C ARG A 154 5.78 5.75 -15.19
N ARG A 155 6.06 7.05 -15.25
CA ARG A 155 7.30 7.64 -14.75
C ARG A 155 7.50 7.35 -13.26
N ALA A 156 6.45 7.38 -12.46
CA ALA A 156 6.54 7.10 -11.03
C ALA A 156 6.96 5.64 -10.74
N VAL A 157 6.56 4.67 -11.58
CA VAL A 157 7.04 3.28 -11.49
C VAL A 157 8.52 3.16 -11.87
N GLU A 158 8.94 3.87 -12.93
CA GLU A 158 10.36 3.93 -13.32
C GLU A 158 11.23 4.55 -12.23
N GLU A 159 10.78 5.65 -11.63
CA GLU A 159 11.44 6.31 -10.51
C GLU A 159 11.51 5.40 -9.28
N ALA A 160 10.42 4.67 -8.97
CA ALA A 160 10.41 3.69 -7.89
C ALA A 160 11.48 2.60 -8.11
N LYS A 161 11.56 2.05 -9.33
CA LYS A 161 12.59 1.07 -9.69
C LYS A 161 13.99 1.66 -9.60
N GLY A 162 14.20 2.88 -10.11
CA GLY A 162 15.46 3.61 -10.03
C GLY A 162 15.90 3.90 -8.59
N ALA A 163 14.96 4.15 -7.69
CA ALA A 163 15.21 4.31 -6.26
C ALA A 163 15.59 2.99 -5.54
N GLY A 164 15.44 1.84 -6.20
CA GLY A 164 15.72 0.51 -5.65
C GLY A 164 14.53 -0.12 -4.91
N ALA A 165 13.30 0.26 -5.26
CA ALA A 165 12.11 -0.39 -4.74
C ALA A 165 12.06 -1.88 -5.12
N GLN A 166 11.57 -2.71 -4.21
CA GLN A 166 11.35 -4.15 -4.42
C GLN A 166 9.88 -4.47 -4.75
N PHE A 167 8.98 -3.52 -4.52
CA PHE A 167 7.57 -3.60 -4.84
C PHE A 167 6.98 -2.19 -4.94
N VAL A 168 5.83 -2.08 -5.61
CA VAL A 168 5.07 -0.85 -5.77
C VAL A 168 3.63 -1.11 -5.31
N LEU A 169 3.02 -0.14 -4.64
CA LEU A 169 1.59 -0.15 -4.32
C LEU A 169 0.94 1.06 -4.97
N ALA A 170 -0.01 0.82 -5.86
CA ALA A 170 -0.82 1.87 -6.45
C ALA A 170 -2.08 2.05 -5.60
N CYS A 171 -2.25 3.23 -4.99
CA CYS A 171 -3.41 3.53 -4.15
C CYS A 171 -4.03 4.86 -4.58
N PRO A 172 -5.36 4.94 -4.79
CA PRO A 172 -6.01 6.21 -5.07
C PRO A 172 -5.79 7.23 -3.96
N LEU A 173 -5.63 8.49 -4.34
CA LEU A 173 -5.63 9.62 -3.42
C LEU A 173 -7.08 10.02 -3.13
N ALA A 174 -7.41 10.15 -1.85
CA ALA A 174 -8.63 10.82 -1.43
C ALA A 174 -8.43 12.33 -1.60
N VAL A 175 -9.08 12.90 -2.62
CA VAL A 175 -8.93 14.32 -2.98
C VAL A 175 -10.19 15.10 -2.57
N PRO A 176 -10.24 15.66 -1.35
CA PRO A 176 -11.41 16.40 -0.90
C PRO A 176 -11.58 17.72 -1.68
N PRO A 177 -12.81 18.27 -1.77
CA PRO A 177 -13.06 19.55 -2.43
C PRO A 177 -12.15 20.68 -1.96
N GLU A 178 -11.85 20.75 -0.66
CA GLU A 178 -10.98 21.78 -0.07
C GLU A 178 -9.56 21.78 -0.64
N ASP A 179 -8.98 20.61 -0.90
CA ASP A 179 -7.64 20.50 -1.49
C ASP A 179 -7.66 20.88 -2.98
N ARG A 180 -8.75 20.55 -3.68
CA ARG A 180 -8.94 20.95 -5.08
C ARG A 180 -9.05 22.46 -5.22
N HIS A 181 -9.91 23.09 -4.41
CA HIS A 181 -10.02 24.56 -4.38
C HIS A 181 -8.68 25.21 -4.05
N ARG A 182 -7.96 24.69 -3.06
CA ARG A 182 -6.63 25.22 -2.71
C ARG A 182 -5.64 25.14 -3.87
N VAL A 183 -5.60 24.03 -4.60
CA VAL A 183 -4.72 23.89 -5.78
C VAL A 183 -5.18 24.83 -6.89
N TYR A 184 -6.48 24.94 -7.13
CA TYR A 184 -7.05 25.85 -8.11
C TYR A 184 -6.70 27.31 -7.80
N ASP A 185 -7.04 27.79 -6.61
CA ASP A 185 -6.80 29.17 -6.17
C ASP A 185 -5.31 29.52 -6.18
N GLY A 186 -4.44 28.55 -5.88
CA GLY A 186 -2.99 28.73 -5.88
C GLY A 186 -2.33 28.74 -7.27
N ARG A 187 -3.02 28.30 -8.33
CA ARG A 187 -2.41 28.08 -9.66
C ARG A 187 -3.17 28.64 -10.85
N ALA A 188 -4.48 28.85 -10.75
CA ALA A 188 -5.33 29.30 -11.85
C ALA A 188 -5.01 30.72 -12.33
N GLY A 189 -4.30 31.51 -11.52
CA GLY A 189 -4.00 32.91 -11.83
C GLY A 189 -5.25 33.80 -11.81
N GLU A 190 -5.07 35.08 -12.11
CA GLU A 190 -6.17 36.07 -12.05
C GLU A 190 -7.24 35.87 -13.14
N SER A 191 -6.87 35.29 -14.29
CA SER A 191 -7.81 35.03 -15.39
C SER A 191 -8.58 33.71 -15.25
N GLY A 192 -8.22 32.88 -14.27
CA GLY A 192 -8.66 31.48 -14.20
C GLY A 192 -7.93 30.58 -15.20
N ASP A 193 -8.07 29.27 -14.99
CA ASP A 193 -7.49 28.21 -15.83
C ASP A 193 -8.54 27.11 -16.05
N GLU A 194 -9.16 27.12 -17.23
CA GLU A 194 -10.22 26.17 -17.61
C GLU A 194 -9.71 24.72 -17.64
N ALA A 195 -8.45 24.49 -18.00
CA ALA A 195 -7.89 23.14 -18.04
C ALA A 195 -7.72 22.59 -16.61
N LEU A 196 -7.25 23.44 -15.69
CA LEU A 196 -7.14 23.11 -14.28
C LEU A 196 -8.52 22.93 -13.62
N GLU A 197 -9.50 23.76 -13.98
CA GLU A 197 -10.89 23.63 -13.51
C GLU A 197 -11.48 22.28 -13.94
N ASN A 198 -11.34 21.93 -15.23
CA ASN A 198 -11.79 20.66 -15.77
C ASN A 198 -11.13 19.46 -15.09
N LEU A 199 -9.80 19.52 -14.89
CA LEU A 199 -9.03 18.48 -14.22
C LEU A 199 -9.51 18.24 -12.78
N LEU A 200 -9.77 19.30 -12.03
CA LEU A 200 -10.07 19.20 -10.60
C LEU A 200 -11.55 18.96 -10.31
N PHE A 201 -12.45 19.58 -11.06
CA PHE A 201 -13.88 19.64 -10.72
C PHE A 201 -14.79 18.86 -11.68
N HIS A 202 -14.35 18.65 -12.93
CA HIS A 202 -15.17 17.99 -13.96
C HIS A 202 -14.69 16.58 -14.33
N THR A 203 -13.54 16.16 -13.83
CA THR A 203 -13.02 14.81 -14.02
C THR A 203 -13.72 13.81 -13.09
N ASP A 204 -14.15 12.68 -13.64
CA ASP A 204 -14.58 11.54 -12.83
C ASP A 204 -13.38 10.90 -12.13
N LEU A 205 -13.21 11.23 -10.85
CA LEU A 205 -12.07 10.76 -10.05
C LEU A 205 -12.07 9.25 -9.82
N ALA A 206 -13.24 8.60 -9.82
CA ALA A 206 -13.33 7.16 -9.62
C ALA A 206 -12.87 6.42 -10.88
N GLN A 207 -13.33 6.87 -12.05
CA GLN A 207 -12.86 6.34 -13.33
C GLN A 207 -11.36 6.59 -13.52
N LEU A 208 -10.90 7.82 -13.28
CA LEU A 208 -9.48 8.16 -13.39
C LEU A 208 -8.60 7.30 -12.47
N ALA A 209 -9.02 7.08 -11.22
CA ALA A 209 -8.27 6.23 -10.30
C ALA A 209 -8.14 4.79 -10.83
N ALA A 210 -9.20 4.22 -11.40
CA ALA A 210 -9.17 2.89 -11.99
C ALA A 210 -8.23 2.81 -13.21
N GLU A 211 -8.25 3.82 -14.08
CA GLU A 211 -7.35 3.92 -15.24
C GLU A 211 -5.88 4.05 -14.80
N LEU A 212 -5.60 4.86 -13.77
CA LEU A 212 -4.25 5.01 -13.22
C LEU A 212 -3.75 3.72 -12.55
N GLU A 213 -4.60 3.00 -11.84
CA GLU A 213 -4.23 1.69 -11.26
C GLU A 213 -3.87 0.67 -12.36
N ARG A 214 -4.61 0.66 -13.47
CA ARG A 214 -4.30 -0.20 -14.63
C ARG A 214 -2.99 0.21 -15.30
N GLU A 215 -2.76 1.51 -15.44
CA GLU A 215 -1.53 2.04 -16.04
C GLU A 215 -0.29 1.70 -15.20
N VAL A 216 -0.37 1.89 -13.87
CA VAL A 216 0.70 1.44 -12.96
C VAL A 216 0.93 -0.06 -13.10
N SER A 217 -0.14 -0.86 -13.20
CA SER A 217 0.00 -2.31 -13.34
C SER A 217 0.67 -2.71 -14.65
N ARG A 218 0.33 -2.08 -15.78
CA ARG A 218 1.03 -2.27 -17.06
C ARG A 218 2.51 -1.94 -16.95
N ALA A 219 2.85 -0.78 -16.37
CA ALA A 219 4.24 -0.37 -16.16
C ALA A 219 4.99 -1.36 -15.25
N CYS A 220 4.36 -1.82 -14.16
CA CYS A 220 4.92 -2.82 -13.26
C CYS A 220 5.19 -4.15 -13.98
N LEU A 221 4.26 -4.65 -14.79
CA LEU A 221 4.44 -5.86 -15.58
C LEU A 221 5.62 -5.75 -16.56
N GLN A 222 5.70 -4.63 -17.30
CA GLN A 222 6.81 -4.37 -18.22
C GLN A 222 8.17 -4.32 -17.51
N LEU A 223 8.20 -3.80 -16.30
CA LEU A 223 9.42 -3.63 -15.52
C LEU A 223 9.74 -4.81 -14.58
N GLY A 224 8.86 -5.81 -14.47
CA GLY A 224 8.98 -6.94 -13.56
C GLY A 224 8.85 -6.55 -12.08
N MET A 225 8.08 -5.51 -11.78
CA MET A 225 7.89 -4.98 -10.42
C MET A 225 6.68 -5.63 -9.74
N PRO A 226 6.84 -6.25 -8.55
CA PRO A 226 5.71 -6.75 -7.77
C PRO A 226 4.78 -5.63 -7.30
N GLU A 227 3.47 -5.89 -7.31
CA GLU A 227 2.43 -4.91 -6.96
C GLU A 227 1.76 -5.16 -5.60
N THR A 228 2.31 -6.08 -4.83
CA THR A 228 1.73 -6.53 -3.55
C THR A 228 2.69 -6.29 -2.41
N LEU A 229 2.15 -5.98 -1.24
CA LEU A 229 2.93 -5.79 -0.04
C LEU A 229 3.49 -7.15 0.44
N PRO A 230 4.82 -7.30 0.62
CA PRO A 230 5.41 -8.59 0.99
C PRO A 230 5.27 -8.91 2.50
N GLY A 231 4.84 -7.95 3.30
CA GLY A 231 4.66 -8.04 4.76
C GLY A 231 3.79 -6.88 5.24
N PRO A 232 3.61 -6.59 6.54
CA PRO A 232 4.43 -7.08 7.61
C PRO A 232 3.97 -8.45 8.10
N ALA A 233 4.87 -9.42 8.00
CA ALA A 233 4.70 -10.75 8.57
C ALA A 233 4.69 -10.68 10.11
N THR A 234 4.05 -11.65 10.74
CA THR A 234 4.08 -11.83 12.20
C THR A 234 4.57 -13.24 12.53
N SER A 235 4.90 -13.49 13.79
CA SER A 235 5.24 -14.86 14.24
C SER A 235 4.08 -15.85 14.08
N PHE A 236 2.84 -15.36 13.96
CA PHE A 236 1.65 -16.20 13.73
C PHE A 236 1.25 -16.29 12.26
N THR A 237 1.58 -15.28 11.45
CA THR A 237 1.32 -15.27 10.02
C THR A 237 2.62 -14.99 9.28
N PRO A 238 3.34 -16.05 8.86
CA PRO A 238 4.58 -15.93 8.12
C PRO A 238 4.42 -15.15 6.81
N GLN A 239 5.55 -14.71 6.28
CA GLN A 239 5.64 -13.94 5.04
C GLN A 239 4.87 -14.57 3.87
N PRO A 240 5.01 -15.89 3.57
CA PRO A 240 4.30 -16.49 2.44
C PRO A 240 2.78 -16.39 2.59
N THR A 241 2.26 -16.64 3.78
CA THR A 241 0.81 -16.54 4.07
C THR A 241 0.32 -15.11 3.91
N PHE A 242 1.09 -14.12 4.39
CA PHE A 242 0.73 -12.71 4.23
C PHE A 242 0.74 -12.30 2.75
N ALA A 243 1.83 -12.55 2.02
CA ALA A 243 1.99 -12.16 0.63
C ALA A 243 0.95 -12.82 -0.29
N ALA A 244 0.65 -14.10 -0.06
CA ALA A 244 -0.41 -14.81 -0.77
C ALA A 244 -1.79 -14.18 -0.52
N SER A 245 -2.08 -13.79 0.72
CA SER A 245 -3.34 -13.11 1.07
C SER A 245 -3.40 -11.71 0.47
N ALA A 246 -2.31 -10.94 0.49
CA ALA A 246 -2.21 -9.62 -0.13
C ALA A 246 -2.44 -9.70 -1.65
N THR A 247 -1.97 -10.76 -2.31
CA THR A 247 -2.26 -11.02 -3.73
C THR A 247 -3.76 -11.20 -3.96
N LEU A 248 -4.43 -12.02 -3.15
CA LEU A 248 -5.88 -12.23 -3.28
C LEU A 248 -6.68 -10.93 -3.02
N LEU A 249 -6.26 -10.10 -2.06
CA LEU A 249 -6.91 -8.82 -1.77
C LEU A 249 -6.72 -7.81 -2.91
N LEU A 250 -5.52 -7.70 -3.48
CA LEU A 250 -5.26 -6.89 -4.66
C LEU A 250 -6.17 -7.30 -5.83
N TRP A 251 -6.25 -8.60 -6.11
CA TRP A 251 -7.10 -9.09 -7.18
C TRP A 251 -8.59 -8.97 -6.89
N ALA A 252 -9.00 -9.05 -5.62
CA ALA A 252 -10.38 -8.75 -5.25
C ALA A 252 -10.77 -7.33 -5.67
N ARG A 253 -9.90 -6.35 -5.39
CA ARG A 253 -10.10 -4.96 -5.81
C ARG A 253 -10.14 -4.83 -7.34
N ARG A 254 -9.20 -5.45 -8.05
CA ARG A 254 -9.13 -5.38 -9.52
C ARG A 254 -10.37 -5.98 -10.19
N LEU A 255 -10.87 -7.11 -9.69
CA LEU A 255 -12.11 -7.70 -10.19
C LEU A 255 -13.31 -6.79 -9.92
N ASP A 256 -13.38 -6.12 -8.77
CA ASP A 256 -14.45 -5.15 -8.52
C ASP A 256 -14.39 -3.96 -9.50
N LEU A 257 -13.18 -3.50 -9.85
CA LEU A 257 -12.99 -2.44 -10.85
C LEU A 257 -13.32 -2.91 -12.28
N LEU A 258 -13.15 -4.20 -12.59
CA LEU A 258 -13.45 -4.76 -13.92
C LEU A 258 -14.93 -5.14 -14.10
N ASP A 259 -15.52 -5.78 -13.10
CA ASP A 259 -16.81 -6.47 -13.19
C ASP A 259 -17.93 -5.74 -12.42
N GLY A 260 -17.58 -4.75 -11.60
CA GLY A 260 -18.53 -4.02 -10.76
C GLY A 260 -19.39 -4.96 -9.91
N VAL A 261 -20.71 -4.88 -10.09
CA VAL A 261 -21.70 -5.65 -9.31
C VAL A 261 -21.58 -7.17 -9.53
N SER A 262 -21.07 -7.61 -10.68
CA SER A 262 -20.90 -9.03 -11.01
C SER A 262 -19.58 -9.63 -10.51
N SER A 263 -18.76 -8.84 -9.81
CA SER A 263 -17.43 -9.23 -9.37
C SER A 263 -17.43 -10.41 -8.40
N SER A 264 -16.47 -11.31 -8.60
CA SER A 264 -16.13 -12.38 -7.65
C SER A 264 -15.13 -11.94 -6.56
N GLY A 265 -14.77 -10.64 -6.51
CA GLY A 265 -13.78 -10.10 -5.58
C GLY A 265 -14.11 -10.35 -4.11
N TRP A 266 -15.38 -10.33 -3.73
CA TRP A 266 -15.80 -10.66 -2.36
C TRP A 266 -15.40 -12.09 -1.93
N GLN A 267 -15.35 -13.05 -2.85
CA GLN A 267 -14.91 -14.42 -2.56
C GLN A 267 -13.42 -14.44 -2.23
N LEU A 268 -12.61 -13.72 -3.02
CA LEU A 268 -11.17 -13.58 -2.80
C LEU A 268 -10.88 -12.90 -1.45
N ARG A 269 -11.61 -11.83 -1.09
CA ARG A 269 -11.47 -11.18 0.23
C ARG A 269 -11.74 -12.16 1.36
N ARG A 270 -12.84 -12.92 1.28
CA ARG A 270 -13.21 -13.90 2.31
C ARG A 270 -12.11 -14.96 2.48
N ALA A 271 -11.59 -15.49 1.37
CA ALA A 271 -10.51 -16.47 1.38
C ALA A 271 -9.20 -15.89 1.94
N ALA A 272 -8.84 -14.66 1.56
CA ALA A 272 -7.65 -13.98 2.08
C ALA A 272 -7.73 -13.77 3.60
N GLN A 273 -8.88 -13.32 4.13
CA GLN A 273 -9.05 -13.15 5.58
C GLN A 273 -8.98 -14.48 6.34
N ALA A 274 -9.56 -15.55 5.78
CA ALA A 274 -9.48 -16.88 6.37
C ALA A 274 -8.04 -17.43 6.34
N LEU A 275 -7.31 -17.21 5.24
CA LEU A 275 -5.91 -17.60 5.12
C LEU A 275 -5.03 -16.88 6.15
N LEU A 276 -5.17 -15.56 6.27
CA LEU A 276 -4.48 -14.76 7.29
C LEU A 276 -4.77 -15.24 8.72
N ALA A 277 -6.03 -15.58 9.00
CA ALA A 277 -6.44 -16.06 10.33
C ALA A 277 -5.93 -17.49 10.61
N SER A 278 -5.73 -18.31 9.58
CA SER A 278 -5.25 -19.68 9.74
C SER A 278 -3.77 -19.78 10.07
N GLY A 279 -2.96 -18.82 9.59
CA GLY A 279 -1.49 -18.85 9.71
C GLY A 279 -0.82 -19.99 8.95
N ARG A 280 -1.56 -20.76 8.14
CA ARG A 280 -1.02 -21.92 7.41
C ARG A 280 -0.23 -21.45 6.18
N ASP A 281 0.81 -22.21 5.83
CA ASP A 281 1.62 -21.93 4.65
C ASP A 281 0.82 -22.26 3.38
N PRO A 282 0.53 -21.27 2.51
CA PRO A 282 -0.20 -21.49 1.26
C PRO A 282 0.51 -22.49 0.33
N ARG A 283 1.84 -22.54 0.31
CA ARG A 283 2.58 -23.47 -0.57
C ARG A 283 2.40 -24.91 -0.13
N ALA A 284 2.46 -25.16 1.18
CA ALA A 284 2.16 -26.47 1.75
C ALA A 284 0.71 -26.89 1.46
N LEU A 285 -0.25 -25.99 1.65
CA LEU A 285 -1.66 -26.25 1.34
C LEU A 285 -1.89 -26.60 -0.14
N VAL A 286 -1.19 -25.93 -1.06
CA VAL A 286 -1.25 -26.24 -2.50
C VAL A 286 -0.65 -27.61 -2.80
N ALA A 287 0.53 -27.91 -2.24
CA ALA A 287 1.26 -29.16 -2.48
C ALA A 287 0.51 -30.39 -1.94
N GLU A 288 -0.19 -30.23 -0.82
CA GLU A 288 -0.99 -31.29 -0.19
C GLU A 288 -2.44 -31.35 -0.69
N ASP A 289 -2.81 -30.51 -1.66
CA ASP A 289 -4.18 -30.40 -2.16
C ASP A 289 -5.22 -30.08 -1.06
N ASN A 290 -4.86 -29.19 -0.14
CA ASN A 290 -5.60 -28.89 1.09
C ASN A 290 -6.12 -27.45 1.19
N LEU A 291 -6.06 -26.65 0.12
CA LEU A 291 -6.58 -25.27 0.14
C LEU A 291 -8.06 -25.20 0.55
N ARG A 292 -8.88 -26.14 0.08
CA ARG A 292 -10.29 -26.30 0.46
C ARG A 292 -10.58 -26.41 1.97
N VAL A 293 -9.57 -26.73 2.79
CA VAL A 293 -9.71 -26.78 4.26
C VAL A 293 -9.81 -25.37 4.85
N ILE A 294 -9.28 -24.36 4.16
CA ILE A 294 -9.41 -22.96 4.57
C ILE A 294 -10.79 -22.44 4.13
N PRO A 295 -11.62 -21.93 5.06
CA PRO A 295 -12.93 -21.40 4.70
C PRO A 295 -12.85 -20.31 3.62
N GLY A 296 -13.71 -20.38 2.62
CA GLY A 296 -13.75 -19.39 1.52
C GLY A 296 -12.97 -19.81 0.26
N PHE A 297 -12.13 -20.85 0.32
CA PHE A 297 -11.55 -21.47 -0.87
C PHE A 297 -12.58 -22.39 -1.56
N THR A 298 -13.51 -21.78 -2.31
CA THR A 298 -14.39 -22.49 -3.25
C THR A 298 -13.55 -23.02 -4.44
N PRO A 299 -14.07 -23.94 -5.27
CA PRO A 299 -13.31 -24.46 -6.41
C PRO A 299 -12.76 -23.38 -7.34
N TRP A 300 -13.53 -22.32 -7.59
CA TRP A 300 -13.07 -21.19 -8.40
C TRP A 300 -11.97 -20.38 -7.70
N VAL A 301 -12.12 -20.07 -6.41
CA VAL A 301 -11.10 -19.33 -5.65
C VAL A 301 -9.81 -20.14 -5.54
N GLU A 302 -9.93 -21.45 -5.35
CA GLU A 302 -8.77 -22.35 -5.30
C GLU A 302 -8.01 -22.36 -6.63
N ALA A 303 -8.71 -22.51 -7.76
CA ALA A 303 -8.09 -22.43 -9.08
C ALA A 303 -7.42 -21.07 -9.29
N PHE A 304 -8.12 -19.97 -8.99
CA PHE A 304 -7.58 -18.61 -9.11
C PHE A 304 -6.32 -18.44 -8.27
N ALA A 305 -6.33 -18.86 -7.00
CA ALA A 305 -5.21 -18.73 -6.09
C ALA A 305 -3.99 -19.55 -6.54
N ARG A 306 -4.19 -20.81 -6.97
CA ARG A 306 -3.12 -21.66 -7.50
C ARG A 306 -2.45 -21.02 -8.71
N SER A 307 -3.24 -20.50 -9.64
CA SER A 307 -2.72 -19.86 -10.85
C SER A 307 -2.00 -18.54 -10.53
N ALA A 308 -2.60 -17.68 -9.70
CA ALA A 308 -2.02 -16.40 -9.29
C ALA A 308 -0.68 -16.56 -8.53
N TRP A 309 -0.56 -17.58 -7.66
CA TRP A 309 0.67 -17.83 -6.91
C TRP A 309 1.70 -18.68 -7.67
N GLY A 310 1.24 -19.49 -8.62
CA GLY A 310 2.05 -20.38 -9.45
C GLY A 310 2.71 -19.68 -10.63
N GLY A 311 2.34 -18.42 -10.91
CA GLY A 311 2.90 -17.62 -12.01
C GLY A 311 2.15 -17.77 -13.33
N GLY A 312 0.92 -18.28 -13.32
CA GLY A 312 0.05 -18.39 -14.49
C GLY A 312 -0.96 -19.53 -14.37
N GLY A 313 -1.97 -19.49 -15.24
CA GLY A 313 -3.05 -20.47 -15.37
C GLY A 313 -4.45 -19.85 -15.26
N GLU A 314 -5.46 -20.62 -15.66
CA GLU A 314 -6.86 -20.18 -15.54
C GLU A 314 -7.39 -20.34 -14.10
N PRO A 315 -8.34 -19.50 -13.66
CA PRO A 315 -8.93 -18.33 -14.35
C PRO A 315 -8.15 -17.02 -14.15
N PHE A 316 -6.92 -17.08 -13.62
CA PHE A 316 -6.12 -15.89 -13.32
C PHE A 316 -5.64 -15.18 -14.58
N ASP A 317 -5.16 -15.95 -15.57
CA ASP A 317 -4.62 -15.40 -16.82
C ASP A 317 -5.69 -14.61 -17.59
N GLU A 318 -6.94 -15.10 -17.65
CA GLU A 318 -8.06 -14.37 -18.22
C GLU A 318 -8.29 -13.02 -17.51
N ALA A 319 -8.33 -13.02 -16.17
CA ALA A 319 -8.50 -11.80 -15.39
C ALA A 319 -7.33 -10.82 -15.60
N LEU A 320 -6.10 -11.33 -15.68
CA LEU A 320 -4.91 -10.54 -15.95
C LEU A 320 -4.93 -9.91 -17.34
N ALA A 321 -5.30 -10.67 -18.37
CA ALA A 321 -5.43 -10.16 -19.73
C ALA A 321 -6.46 -9.02 -19.80
N ARG A 322 -7.60 -9.17 -19.12
CA ARG A 322 -8.64 -8.13 -19.05
C ARG A 322 -8.17 -6.89 -18.29
N TRP A 323 -7.43 -7.06 -17.19
CA TRP A 323 -6.89 -5.97 -16.38
C TRP A 323 -5.83 -5.16 -17.14
N ALA A 324 -4.93 -5.85 -17.84
CA ALA A 324 -3.81 -5.25 -18.55
C ALA A 324 -4.16 -4.75 -19.97
N ALA A 325 -5.36 -5.04 -20.47
CA ALA A 325 -5.82 -4.54 -21.77
C ALA A 325 -5.79 -3.01 -21.84
N ASP A 326 -5.54 -2.46 -23.02
CA ASP A 326 -5.59 -1.02 -23.29
C ASP A 326 -7.02 -0.47 -23.28
#